data_AF-A0A950PYE2-F1
#
_entry.id   AF-A0A950PYE2-F1
#
_cell.length_a   1.000
_cell.length_b   1.000
_cell.length_c   1.000
_cell.angle_alpha   90.00
_cell.angle_beta   90.00
_cell.angle_gamma   90.00
#
_symmetry.space_group_name_H-M   'P 1'
#
loop_
_entity.id
_entity.type
_entity.pdbx_description
1 polymer ?
#
loop_
_entity_poly.entity_id
_entity_poly.type
_entity_poly.pdbx_seq_one_letter_code
_entity_poly.pdbx_strand_id
1 'polypeptide(L)'
;SEGGGTLVLASDWLEHPGTVGRAWPISEIAVLDDDGNELPPGEVGTVYMHMQTGNFEYYKDKEKTDQTFRENFFTVGDAGYLDDDGFLFLVDRKSDMIISGGVNIYPAEIESVFLTHPKVGDAAVFGIPHDDWGEEVKAVIEPAEGIEAGAALSDELMEFASERLAKYKLPKSIDFVDELPRDPNGKLYKRKLRDPYWQGREKAI
;
A
#
# COMPACT_ATOMS: atom_id res chain seq x y z
N SER A 1 -12.09 14.42 18.21
CA SER A 1 -10.64 14.63 18.31
C SER A 1 -10.03 14.06 17.04
N GLU A 2 -9.21 14.83 16.34
CA GLU A 2 -8.31 14.26 15.33
C GLU A 2 -7.23 13.48 16.10
N GLY A 3 -6.87 12.28 15.66
CA GLY A 3 -6.04 11.36 16.47
C GLY A 3 -4.54 11.72 16.48
N GLY A 4 -4.07 12.53 15.54
CA GLY A 4 -2.65 12.76 15.27
C GLY A 4 -2.45 13.18 13.82
N GLY A 5 -1.28 13.71 13.49
CA GLY A 5 -0.96 14.07 12.11
C GLY A 5 0.49 14.49 11.91
N THR A 6 0.83 14.70 10.64
CA THR A 6 2.14 15.19 10.20
C THR A 6 2.04 16.61 9.66
N LEU A 7 3.13 17.37 9.77
CA LEU A 7 3.30 18.68 9.15
C LEU A 7 4.51 18.64 8.21
N VAL A 8 4.34 19.19 7.02
CA VAL A 8 5.42 19.37 6.04
C VAL A 8 5.43 20.81 5.55
N LEU A 9 6.58 21.48 5.63
CA LEU A 9 6.81 22.78 5.01
C LEU A 9 7.37 22.59 3.58
N ALA A 10 7.28 23.63 2.75
CA ALA A 10 7.82 23.56 1.40
C ALA A 10 9.34 23.26 1.36
N SER A 11 10.10 23.75 2.34
CA SER A 11 11.53 23.44 2.48
C SER A 11 11.76 21.98 2.86
N ASP A 12 10.97 21.46 3.80
CA ASP A 12 11.07 20.05 4.23
C ASP A 12 10.83 19.11 3.05
N TRP A 13 9.82 19.37 2.21
CA TRP A 13 9.52 18.53 1.05
C TRP A 13 10.62 18.57 -0.02
N LEU A 14 11.33 19.69 -0.17
CA LEU A 14 12.46 19.79 -1.09
C LEU A 14 13.68 19.00 -0.60
N GLU A 15 13.90 18.94 0.72
CA GLU A 15 14.98 18.17 1.34
C GLU A 15 14.63 16.67 1.43
N HIS A 16 13.35 16.35 1.62
CA HIS A 16 12.80 15.00 1.77
C HIS A 16 11.67 14.72 0.76
N PRO A 17 11.97 14.59 -0.55
CA PRO A 17 10.93 14.43 -1.58
C PRO A 17 10.04 13.20 -1.33
N GLY A 18 8.73 13.43 -1.28
CA GLY A 18 7.73 12.37 -1.07
C GLY A 18 7.32 12.14 0.39
N THR A 19 7.90 12.88 1.33
CA THR A 19 7.46 12.82 2.74
C THR A 19 6.03 13.38 2.91
N VAL A 20 5.29 12.79 3.85
CA VAL A 20 4.04 13.38 4.38
C VAL A 20 4.30 14.30 5.58
N GLY A 21 5.57 14.51 5.95
CA GLY A 21 6.01 15.40 7.00
C GLY A 21 6.47 14.70 8.28
N ARG A 22 6.70 15.50 9.31
CA ARG A 22 7.06 15.03 10.65
C ARG A 22 5.87 15.11 11.58
N ALA A 23 5.89 14.32 12.65
CA ALA A 23 4.86 14.37 13.68
C ALA A 23 4.59 15.81 14.14
N TRP A 24 3.33 16.16 14.37
CA TRP A 24 2.99 17.45 15.00
C TRP A 24 3.70 17.57 16.37
N PRO A 25 3.96 18.80 16.87
CA PRO A 25 4.67 19.00 18.14
C PRO A 25 4.04 18.31 19.37
N ILE A 26 2.76 17.92 19.29
CA ILE A 26 2.00 17.22 20.34
C ILE A 26 1.65 15.76 19.97
N SER A 27 2.25 15.27 18.89
CA SER A 27 2.03 13.93 18.36
C SER A 27 3.33 13.15 18.31
N GLU A 28 3.21 11.84 18.43
CA GLU A 28 4.29 10.87 18.25
C GLU A 28 3.90 9.96 17.09
N ILE A 29 4.90 9.56 16.30
CA ILE A 29 4.75 8.59 15.22
C ILE A 29 5.73 7.46 15.49
N ALA A 30 5.24 6.23 15.41
CA ALA A 30 6.02 5.02 15.50
C ALA A 30 5.73 4.15 14.28
N VAL A 31 6.74 3.42 13.81
CA VAL A 31 6.59 2.43 12.74
C VAL A 31 6.90 1.08 13.37
N LEU A 32 5.92 0.18 13.37
CA LEU A 32 6.02 -1.10 14.06
C LEU A 32 6.00 -2.28 13.08
N ASP A 33 6.72 -3.35 13.40
CA ASP A 33 6.58 -4.65 12.75
C ASP A 33 5.28 -5.36 13.16
N ASP A 34 5.06 -6.58 12.64
CA ASP A 34 3.86 -7.37 12.92
C ASP A 34 3.82 -7.96 14.35
N ASP A 35 4.98 -8.05 15.01
CA ASP A 35 5.10 -8.39 16.44
C ASP A 35 4.94 -7.14 17.34
N GLY A 36 4.82 -5.97 16.72
CA GLY A 36 4.67 -4.66 17.30
C GLY A 36 5.95 -4.08 17.93
N ASN A 37 7.12 -4.51 17.48
CA ASN A 37 8.38 -3.86 17.83
C ASN A 37 8.60 -2.64 16.93
N GLU A 38 9.17 -1.57 17.50
CA GLU A 38 9.57 -0.40 16.71
C GLU A 38 10.70 -0.76 15.74
N LEU A 39 10.51 -0.36 14.48
CA LEU A 39 11.47 -0.56 13.41
C LEU A 39 12.45 0.61 13.33
N PRO A 40 13.71 0.36 12.93
CA PRO A 40 14.69 1.42 12.71
C PRO A 40 14.32 2.28 11.46
N PRO A 41 14.97 3.45 11.31
CA PRO A 41 14.78 4.28 10.12
C PRO A 41 14.98 3.52 8.80
N GLY A 42 14.13 3.80 7.82
CA GLY A 42 14.13 3.18 6.50
C GLY A 42 13.41 1.83 6.40
N GLU A 43 13.02 1.21 7.52
CA GLU A 43 12.29 -0.06 7.50
C GLU A 43 10.77 0.15 7.46
N VAL A 44 10.10 -0.58 6.56
CA VAL A 44 8.66 -0.43 6.34
C VAL A 44 7.89 -1.27 7.35
N GLY A 45 7.01 -0.62 8.11
CA GLY A 45 6.09 -1.25 9.05
C GLY A 45 4.72 -0.59 9.02
N THR A 46 3.89 -0.94 10.01
CA THR A 46 2.60 -0.29 10.21
C THR A 46 2.82 1.04 10.91
N VAL A 47 2.23 2.11 10.38
CA VAL A 47 2.32 3.46 10.94
C VAL A 47 1.32 3.59 12.09
N TYR A 48 1.84 3.94 13.25
CA TYR A 48 1.09 4.25 14.45
C TYR A 48 1.29 5.72 14.82
N MET A 49 0.21 6.35 15.26
CA MET A 49 0.19 7.74 15.70
C MET A 49 -0.33 7.81 17.12
N HIS A 50 0.19 8.72 17.91
CA HIS A 50 -0.30 9.03 19.24
C HIS A 50 -0.41 10.55 19.36
N MET A 51 -1.49 11.03 19.99
CA MET A 51 -1.59 12.41 20.46
C MET A 51 -1.59 12.44 21.97
N GLN A 52 -0.78 13.32 22.55
CA GLN A 52 -0.73 13.49 24.00
C GLN A 52 -2.03 14.05 24.63
N THR A 53 -3.07 14.31 23.82
CA THR A 53 -4.39 14.79 24.25
C THR A 53 -5.54 13.91 23.76
N GLY A 54 -5.85 12.86 24.54
CA GLY A 54 -7.20 12.27 24.58
C GLY A 54 -7.28 10.77 24.29
N ASN A 55 -7.84 10.01 25.23
CA ASN A 55 -8.23 8.60 25.02
C ASN A 55 -9.30 8.53 23.91
N PHE A 56 -9.01 7.84 22.81
CA PHE A 56 -9.99 7.56 21.77
C PHE A 56 -10.52 6.13 21.95
N GLU A 57 -11.83 5.99 22.14
CA GLU A 57 -12.51 4.69 22.22
C GLU A 57 -13.48 4.55 21.04
N TYR A 58 -13.44 3.43 20.31
CA TYR A 58 -14.48 3.13 19.31
C TYR A 58 -15.81 2.86 20.03
N TYR A 59 -16.85 3.61 19.66
CA TYR A 59 -18.19 3.42 20.24
C TYR A 59 -18.76 2.03 19.88
N LYS A 60 -18.90 1.16 20.89
CA LYS A 60 -19.48 -0.20 20.86
C LYS A 60 -18.63 -1.30 20.21
N ASP A 61 -17.33 -1.11 20.01
CA ASP A 61 -16.45 -2.17 19.46
C ASP A 61 -15.13 -2.26 20.24
N LYS A 62 -15.18 -2.97 21.38
CA LYS A 62 -14.05 -3.10 22.30
C LYS A 62 -12.90 -3.92 21.71
N GLU A 63 -13.18 -4.95 20.92
CA GLU A 63 -12.14 -5.78 20.29
C GLU A 63 -11.31 -5.00 19.27
N LYS A 64 -11.94 -4.16 18.43
CA LYS A 64 -11.19 -3.26 17.53
C LYS A 64 -10.42 -2.18 18.27
N THR A 65 -10.93 -1.71 19.40
CA THR A 65 -10.22 -0.75 20.25
C THR A 65 -8.94 -1.39 20.80
N ASP A 66 -9.02 -2.61 21.33
CA ASP A 66 -7.86 -3.32 21.89
C ASP A 66 -6.84 -3.76 20.81
N GLN A 67 -7.24 -3.98 19.55
CA GLN A 67 -6.33 -4.25 18.43
C GLN A 67 -5.67 -2.98 17.85
N THR A 68 -6.33 -1.83 17.97
CA THR A 68 -5.84 -0.56 17.41
C THR A 68 -4.94 0.18 18.39
N PHE A 69 -5.14 -0.02 19.71
CA PHE A 69 -4.39 0.65 20.77
C PHE A 69 -3.24 -0.19 21.31
N ARG A 70 -2.00 0.25 21.06
CA ARG A 70 -0.84 -0.17 21.88
C ARG A 70 -0.49 1.00 22.80
N GLU A 71 -0.83 0.83 24.07
CA GLU A 71 -0.85 1.91 25.08
C GLU A 71 -1.74 3.09 24.67
N ASN A 72 -1.17 4.08 23.97
CA ASN A 72 -1.84 5.30 23.51
C ASN A 72 -1.74 5.53 21.99
N PHE A 73 -1.07 4.65 21.26
CA PHE A 73 -0.94 4.74 19.80
C PHE A 73 -2.14 4.10 19.10
N PHE A 74 -2.68 4.76 18.09
CA PHE A 74 -3.68 4.20 17.16
C PHE A 74 -3.11 4.17 15.74
N THR A 75 -3.64 3.28 14.90
CA THR A 75 -3.32 3.24 13.46
C THR A 75 -4.58 3.42 12.63
N VAL A 76 -4.41 3.96 11.42
CA VAL A 76 -5.45 4.01 10.38
C VAL A 76 -5.21 2.99 9.25
N GLY A 77 -4.26 2.07 9.48
CA GLY A 77 -3.93 0.97 8.57
C GLY A 77 -2.99 1.34 7.43
N ASP A 78 -2.15 2.37 7.60
CA ASP A 78 -1.13 2.74 6.63
C ASP A 78 0.19 2.00 6.91
N ALA A 79 0.89 1.63 5.85
CA ALA A 79 2.24 1.10 5.89
C ALA A 79 3.23 2.19 5.43
N GLY A 80 4.34 2.32 6.12
CA GLY A 80 5.30 3.40 5.89
C GLY A 80 6.59 3.21 6.66
N TYR A 81 7.51 4.16 6.53
CA TYR A 81 8.77 4.20 7.27
C TYR A 81 9.10 5.63 7.68
N LEU A 82 9.92 5.78 8.72
CA LEU A 82 10.55 7.04 9.08
C LEU A 82 11.97 7.07 8.50
N ASP A 83 12.43 8.20 7.98
CA ASP A 83 13.84 8.37 7.67
C ASP A 83 14.67 8.75 8.92
N ASP A 84 15.99 8.91 8.74
CA ASP A 84 16.92 9.23 9.81
C ASP A 84 16.62 10.59 10.49
N ASP A 85 15.91 11.49 9.79
CA ASP A 85 15.52 12.83 10.27
C ASP A 85 14.09 12.85 10.85
N GLY A 86 13.42 11.69 10.90
CA GLY A 86 12.10 11.50 11.48
C GLY A 86 10.93 11.87 10.56
N PHE A 87 11.17 12.03 9.26
CA PHE A 87 10.13 12.27 8.27
C PHE A 87 9.41 10.98 7.89
N LEU A 88 8.08 11.04 7.87
CA LEU A 88 7.24 9.89 7.52
C LEU A 88 7.07 9.78 6.00
N PHE A 89 7.22 8.56 5.50
CA PHE A 89 6.94 8.18 4.11
C PHE A 89 5.90 7.08 4.12
N LEU A 90 4.78 7.31 3.43
CA LEU A 90 3.74 6.30 3.26
C LEU A 90 4.04 5.48 2.00
N VAL A 91 3.93 4.16 2.14
CA VAL A 91 4.22 3.21 1.07
C VAL A 91 2.92 2.65 0.49
N ASP A 92 2.01 2.18 1.34
CA ASP A 92 0.72 1.62 0.91
C ASP A 92 -0.26 1.50 2.09
N ARG A 93 -1.42 0.89 1.86
CA ARG A 93 -2.33 0.43 2.91
C ARG A 93 -1.89 -0.96 3.37
N LYS A 94 -1.83 -1.20 4.68
CA LYS A 94 -1.55 -2.53 5.25
C LYS A 94 -2.55 -3.58 4.77
N SER A 95 -3.81 -3.20 4.51
CA SER A 95 -4.86 -4.09 3.98
C SER A 95 -4.63 -4.57 2.54
N ASP A 96 -3.81 -3.83 1.79
CA ASP A 96 -3.55 -4.07 0.37
C ASP A 96 -2.20 -4.77 0.15
N MET A 97 -1.37 -4.85 1.20
CA MET A 97 -0.11 -5.59 1.21
C MET A 97 -0.32 -7.04 0.78
N ILE A 98 0.55 -7.49 -0.13
CA ILE A 98 0.60 -8.85 -0.64
C ILE A 98 1.66 -9.61 0.14
N ILE A 99 1.33 -10.80 0.65
CA ILE A 99 2.28 -11.68 1.32
C ILE A 99 2.55 -12.87 0.42
N SER A 100 3.72 -12.89 -0.22
CA SER A 100 4.11 -13.96 -1.15
C SER A 100 5.36 -14.66 -0.62
N GLY A 101 5.22 -15.93 -0.23
CA GLY A 101 6.34 -16.73 0.27
C GLY A 101 7.03 -16.15 1.52
N GLY A 102 6.26 -15.46 2.38
CA GLY A 102 6.77 -14.79 3.58
C GLY A 102 7.41 -13.43 3.34
N VAL A 103 7.30 -12.87 2.14
CA VAL A 103 7.81 -11.54 1.79
C VAL A 103 6.65 -10.56 1.61
N ASN A 104 6.76 -9.40 2.24
CA ASN A 104 5.82 -8.29 2.09
C ASN A 104 6.08 -7.55 0.77
N ILE A 105 5.03 -7.43 -0.05
CA ILE A 105 5.04 -6.75 -1.34
C ILE A 105 3.97 -5.66 -1.29
N TYR A 106 4.35 -4.43 -1.70
CA TYR A 106 3.48 -3.26 -1.66
C TYR A 106 3.00 -2.92 -3.08
N PRO A 107 1.73 -3.18 -3.41
CA PRO A 107 1.17 -2.93 -4.75
C PRO A 107 1.41 -1.54 -5.31
N ALA A 108 1.34 -0.50 -4.47
CA ALA A 108 1.45 0.90 -4.92
C ALA A 108 2.79 1.19 -5.64
N GLU A 109 3.88 0.53 -5.24
CA GLU A 109 5.18 0.64 -5.93
C GLU A 109 5.09 0.08 -7.36
N ILE A 110 4.44 -1.07 -7.51
CA ILE A 110 4.30 -1.77 -8.79
C ILE A 110 3.35 -1.00 -9.70
N GLU A 111 2.24 -0.49 -9.16
CA GLU A 111 1.30 0.40 -9.86
C GLU A 111 2.01 1.64 -10.38
N SER A 112 2.81 2.29 -9.53
CA SER A 112 3.57 3.48 -9.89
C SER A 112 4.54 3.22 -11.05
N VAL A 113 5.19 2.04 -11.09
CA VAL A 113 6.01 1.64 -12.24
C VAL A 113 5.15 1.54 -13.49
N PHE A 114 4.05 0.80 -13.49
CA PHE A 114 3.20 0.66 -14.68
C PHE A 114 2.64 1.99 -15.17
N LEU A 115 2.23 2.89 -14.27
CA LEU A 115 1.71 4.21 -14.61
C LEU A 115 2.73 5.13 -15.30
N THR A 116 4.03 4.82 -15.22
CA THR A 116 5.06 5.55 -15.98
C THR A 116 5.20 5.09 -17.43
N HIS A 117 4.54 3.97 -17.81
CA HIS A 117 4.60 3.44 -19.16
C HIS A 117 3.59 4.16 -20.07
N PRO A 118 3.99 4.65 -21.26
CA PRO A 118 3.12 5.48 -22.11
C PRO A 118 1.89 4.75 -22.68
N LYS A 119 1.88 3.41 -22.63
CA LYS A 119 0.75 2.58 -23.08
C LYS A 119 -0.23 2.18 -21.98
N VAL A 120 0.02 2.60 -20.75
CA VAL A 120 -0.84 2.33 -19.59
C VAL A 120 -1.64 3.60 -19.31
N GLY A 121 -2.97 3.49 -19.35
CA GLY A 121 -3.86 4.55 -18.92
C GLY A 121 -4.01 4.53 -17.39
N ASP A 122 -4.16 3.34 -16.82
CA ASP A 122 -4.28 3.14 -15.38
C ASP A 122 -3.89 1.69 -14.98
N ALA A 123 -3.58 1.47 -13.70
CA ALA A 123 -3.10 0.18 -13.20
C ALA A 123 -3.64 -0.17 -11.80
N ALA A 124 -3.93 -1.45 -11.61
CA ALA A 124 -4.29 -2.03 -10.32
C ALA A 124 -3.46 -3.29 -10.05
N VAL A 125 -2.82 -3.36 -8.88
CA VAL A 125 -2.04 -4.51 -8.43
C VAL A 125 -2.59 -5.01 -7.11
N PHE A 126 -2.69 -6.33 -6.97
CA PHE A 126 -3.21 -6.99 -5.78
C PHE A 126 -2.77 -8.46 -5.72
N GLY A 127 -2.90 -9.05 -4.53
CA GLY A 127 -2.60 -10.47 -4.29
C GLY A 127 -3.76 -11.36 -4.72
N ILE A 128 -3.44 -12.44 -5.42
CA ILE A 128 -4.37 -13.55 -5.71
C ILE A 128 -3.83 -14.85 -5.09
N PRO A 129 -4.69 -15.85 -4.82
CA PRO A 129 -4.27 -17.06 -4.12
C PRO A 129 -3.20 -17.84 -4.89
N HIS A 130 -2.18 -18.32 -4.19
CA HIS A 130 -1.17 -19.25 -4.70
C HIS A 130 -0.94 -20.40 -3.73
N ASP A 131 -0.94 -21.64 -4.23
CA ASP A 131 -0.93 -22.84 -3.38
C ASP A 131 0.35 -22.97 -2.53
N ASP A 132 1.50 -22.58 -3.09
CA ASP A 132 2.79 -22.71 -2.39
C ASP A 132 3.22 -21.44 -1.64
N TRP A 133 2.66 -20.28 -2.00
CA TRP A 133 3.19 -18.97 -1.57
C TRP A 133 2.18 -18.15 -0.77
N GLY A 134 0.96 -18.65 -0.57
CA GLY A 134 -0.15 -17.91 0.01
C GLY A 134 -0.77 -17.00 -1.03
N GLU A 135 -0.04 -15.96 -1.42
CA GLU A 135 -0.44 -15.04 -2.50
C GLU A 135 0.62 -14.95 -3.61
N GLU A 136 0.17 -14.61 -4.80
CA GLU A 136 1.02 -14.14 -5.90
C GLU A 136 0.53 -12.78 -6.42
N VAL A 137 1.45 -12.02 -7.02
CA VAL A 137 1.16 -10.68 -7.53
C VAL A 137 0.38 -10.77 -8.85
N LYS A 138 -0.78 -10.12 -8.90
CA LYS A 138 -1.59 -9.92 -10.11
C LYS A 138 -1.63 -8.44 -10.48
N ALA A 139 -1.43 -8.14 -11.76
CA ALA A 139 -1.69 -6.82 -12.31
C ALA A 139 -2.94 -6.85 -13.21
N VAL A 140 -3.75 -5.80 -13.13
CA VAL A 140 -4.84 -5.50 -14.04
C VAL A 140 -4.60 -4.12 -14.62
N ILE A 141 -4.55 -4.04 -15.94
CA ILE A 141 -4.14 -2.83 -16.67
C ILE A 141 -5.31 -2.32 -17.50
N GLU A 142 -5.56 -1.02 -17.40
CA GLU A 142 -6.35 -0.26 -18.37
C GLU A 142 -5.38 0.32 -19.41
N PRO A 143 -5.42 -0.13 -20.68
CA PRO A 143 -4.58 0.43 -21.73
C PRO A 143 -4.88 1.92 -21.96
N ALA A 144 -3.87 2.68 -22.37
CA ALA A 144 -4.09 4.06 -22.80
C ALA A 144 -4.99 4.12 -24.06
N GLU A 145 -5.62 5.26 -24.31
CA GLU A 145 -6.51 5.43 -25.47
C GLU A 145 -5.81 5.05 -26.79
N GLY A 146 -6.47 4.19 -27.58
CA GLY A 146 -5.95 3.71 -28.86
C GLY A 146 -4.89 2.60 -28.76
N ILE A 147 -4.58 2.12 -27.55
CA ILE A 147 -3.71 0.96 -27.35
C ILE A 147 -4.55 -0.32 -27.32
N GLU A 148 -4.15 -1.30 -28.11
CA GLU A 148 -4.78 -2.63 -28.13
C GLU A 148 -4.24 -3.48 -26.97
N ALA A 149 -5.15 -3.99 -26.15
CA ALA A 149 -4.84 -4.99 -25.12
C ALA A 149 -4.46 -6.33 -25.75
N GLY A 150 -3.53 -7.06 -25.12
CA GLY A 150 -3.20 -8.42 -25.56
C GLY A 150 -1.82 -8.89 -25.12
N ALA A 151 -1.43 -10.06 -25.62
CA ALA A 151 -0.17 -10.71 -25.25
C ALA A 151 1.06 -9.83 -25.54
N ALA A 152 1.09 -9.13 -26.68
CA ALA A 152 2.21 -8.25 -27.03
C ALA A 152 2.39 -7.12 -26.01
N LEU A 153 1.30 -6.49 -25.57
CA LEU A 153 1.34 -5.46 -24.53
C LEU A 153 1.73 -6.06 -23.17
N SER A 154 1.20 -7.24 -22.83
CA SER A 154 1.56 -7.94 -21.59
C SER A 154 3.06 -8.22 -21.52
N ASP A 155 3.66 -8.75 -22.59
CA ASP A 155 5.08 -9.08 -22.65
C ASP A 155 5.94 -7.82 -22.52
N GLU A 156 5.57 -6.74 -23.22
CA GLU A 156 6.23 -5.43 -23.12
C GLU A 156 6.18 -4.86 -21.69
N LEU A 157 5.02 -4.92 -21.03
CA LEU A 157 4.86 -4.43 -19.67
C LEU A 157 5.62 -5.28 -18.65
N MET A 158 5.67 -6.59 -18.85
CA MET A 158 6.45 -7.51 -18.00
C MET A 158 7.95 -7.24 -18.12
N GLU A 159 8.46 -7.03 -19.34
CA GLU A 159 9.85 -6.65 -19.58
C GLU A 159 10.15 -5.29 -18.93
N PHE A 160 9.31 -4.29 -19.18
CA PHE A 160 9.43 -2.95 -18.60
C PHE A 160 9.48 -2.96 -17.05
N ALA A 161 8.61 -3.77 -16.42
CA ALA A 161 8.61 -3.96 -14.98
C ALA A 161 9.88 -4.66 -14.48
N SER A 162 10.38 -5.67 -15.22
CA SER A 162 11.57 -6.45 -14.84
C SER A 162 12.87 -5.63 -14.78
N GLU A 163 12.94 -4.54 -15.55
CA GLU A 163 14.08 -3.62 -15.53
C GLU A 163 14.07 -2.68 -14.30
N ARG A 164 12.93 -2.54 -13.62
CA ARG A 164 12.69 -1.51 -12.59
C ARG A 164 12.38 -2.09 -11.22
N LEU A 165 11.86 -3.31 -11.17
CA LEU A 165 11.41 -3.97 -9.95
C LEU A 165 12.24 -5.21 -9.65
N ALA A 166 12.45 -5.47 -8.36
CA ALA A 166 13.04 -6.73 -7.94
C ALA A 166 12.15 -7.91 -8.37
N LYS A 167 12.77 -9.04 -8.73
CA LYS A 167 12.10 -10.21 -9.33
C LYS A 167 10.89 -10.72 -8.53
N TYR A 168 10.92 -10.64 -7.20
CA TYR A 168 9.82 -11.10 -6.35
C TYR A 168 8.60 -10.17 -6.35
N LYS A 169 8.76 -8.89 -6.76
CA LYS A 169 7.67 -7.92 -6.90
C LYS A 169 6.97 -7.99 -8.26
N LEU A 170 7.54 -8.71 -9.23
CA LEU A 170 6.96 -8.81 -10.56
C LEU A 170 5.62 -9.55 -10.52
N PRO A 171 4.58 -9.03 -11.20
CA PRO A 171 3.35 -9.77 -11.41
C PRO A 171 3.61 -11.13 -12.05
N LYS A 172 2.80 -12.13 -11.72
CA LYS A 172 2.83 -13.44 -12.38
C LYS A 172 1.98 -13.46 -13.64
N SER A 173 0.99 -12.58 -13.70
CA SER A 173 0.16 -12.37 -14.88
C SER A 173 -0.40 -10.95 -14.93
N ILE A 174 -0.75 -10.51 -16.13
CA ILE A 174 -1.41 -9.23 -16.41
C ILE A 174 -2.75 -9.55 -17.09
N ASP A 175 -3.84 -9.04 -16.54
CA ASP A 175 -5.13 -8.99 -17.24
C ASP A 175 -5.42 -7.55 -17.70
N PHE A 176 -6.29 -7.42 -18.70
CA PHE A 176 -6.70 -6.12 -19.22
C PHE A 176 -8.19 -5.89 -19.00
N VAL A 177 -8.55 -4.64 -18.73
CA VAL A 177 -9.92 -4.16 -18.67
C VAL A 177 -10.06 -2.88 -19.46
N ASP A 178 -11.26 -2.61 -19.97
CA ASP A 178 -11.53 -1.37 -20.70
C ASP A 178 -11.55 -0.15 -19.76
N GLU A 179 -12.00 -0.34 -18.51
CA GLU A 179 -12.08 0.70 -17.50
C GLU A 179 -11.93 0.10 -16.10
N LEU A 180 -11.02 0.65 -15.29
CA LEU A 180 -10.86 0.24 -13.90
C LEU A 180 -12.02 0.77 -13.03
N PRO A 181 -12.51 -0.03 -12.05
CA PRO A 181 -13.70 0.32 -11.27
C PRO A 181 -13.39 1.40 -10.24
N ARG A 182 -13.39 2.66 -10.67
CA ARG A 182 -13.25 3.83 -9.80
C ARG A 182 -14.59 4.40 -9.38
N ASP A 183 -14.61 5.06 -8.23
CA ASP A 183 -15.74 5.90 -7.83
C ASP A 183 -15.66 7.29 -8.50
N PRO A 184 -16.73 8.10 -8.44
CA PRO A 184 -16.71 9.46 -9.00
C PRO A 184 -15.65 10.40 -8.39
N ASN A 185 -15.09 10.07 -7.22
CA ASN A 185 -14.00 10.81 -6.59
C ASN A 185 -12.62 10.23 -6.96
N GLY A 186 -12.57 9.29 -7.91
CA GLY A 186 -11.35 8.66 -8.40
C GLY A 186 -10.84 7.49 -7.56
N LYS A 187 -11.54 7.06 -6.50
CA LYS A 187 -11.09 5.95 -5.66
C LYS A 187 -11.24 4.62 -6.38
N LEU A 188 -10.13 3.90 -6.55
CA LEU A 188 -10.12 2.55 -7.12
C LEU A 188 -10.71 1.51 -6.16
N TYR A 189 -11.72 0.78 -6.60
CA TYR A 189 -12.27 -0.36 -5.87
C TYR A 189 -11.53 -1.66 -6.21
N LYS A 190 -10.26 -1.78 -5.80
CA LYS A 190 -9.41 -2.98 -6.02
C LYS A 190 -10.13 -4.28 -5.64
N ARG A 191 -10.95 -4.25 -4.58
CA ARG A 191 -11.78 -5.37 -4.13
C ARG A 191 -12.67 -5.98 -5.23
N LYS A 192 -13.26 -5.16 -6.11
CA LYS A 192 -14.10 -5.65 -7.22
C LYS A 192 -13.30 -6.47 -8.24
N LEU A 193 -12.02 -6.16 -8.41
CA LEU A 193 -11.10 -6.89 -9.29
C LEU A 193 -10.53 -8.13 -8.60
N ARG A 194 -10.22 -8.02 -7.31
CA ARG A 194 -9.58 -9.08 -6.52
C ARG A 194 -10.52 -10.22 -6.14
N ASP A 195 -11.72 -9.89 -5.63
CA ASP A 195 -12.65 -10.88 -5.06
C ASP A 195 -12.98 -12.07 -6.00
N PRO A 196 -13.12 -11.88 -7.34
CA PRO A 196 -13.28 -12.99 -8.27
C PRO A 196 -12.21 -14.09 -8.18
N TYR A 197 -10.93 -13.75 -7.96
CA TYR A 197 -9.83 -14.72 -7.86
C TYR A 197 -9.84 -15.49 -6.52
N TRP A 198 -10.51 -14.96 -5.51
CA TRP A 198 -10.62 -15.55 -4.18
C TRP A 198 -11.89 -16.41 -4.00
N GLN A 199 -12.73 -16.54 -5.03
CA GLN A 199 -13.94 -17.37 -4.95
C GLN A 199 -13.58 -18.83 -4.64
N GLY A 200 -14.12 -19.35 -3.54
CA GLY A 200 -13.88 -20.73 -3.09
C GLY A 200 -12.54 -20.95 -2.39
N ARG A 201 -11.80 -19.89 -2.05
CA ARG A 201 -10.56 -19.93 -1.26
C ARG A 201 -10.67 -19.01 -0.05
N GLU A 202 -10.21 -19.47 1.11
CA GLU A 202 -10.08 -18.59 2.28
C GLU A 202 -8.77 -17.79 2.19
N LYS A 203 -8.78 -16.55 2.69
CA LYS A 203 -7.57 -15.74 2.76
C LYS A 203 -6.63 -16.36 3.79
N ALA A 204 -5.42 -16.76 3.36
CA ALA A 204 -4.35 -17.05 4.29
C ALA A 204 -3.96 -15.70 4.90
N ILE A 205 -4.38 -15.47 6.15
CA ILE A 205 -4.05 -14.26 6.92
C ILE A 205 -2.54 -14.26 7.17
#